data_AF-A0A0A2ZPT6-F1
#
_entry.id   AF-A0A0A2ZPT6-F1
#
_cell.length_a   1.000
_cell.length_b   1.000
_cell.length_c   1.000
_cell.angle_alpha   90.00
_cell.angle_beta   90.00
_cell.angle_gamma   90.00
#
_symmetry.space_group_name_H-M   'P 1'
#
loop_
_entity.id
_entity.type
_entity.pdbx_description
1 polymer ?
#
loop_
_entity_poly.entity_id
_entity_poly.type
_entity_poly.pdbx_seq_one_letter_code
_entity_poly.pdbx_strand_id
1 'polypeptide(L)'
;MYGSNKISVNLTQLEKDIQNGKLSETRIINHKELIIYLQNRVDNAKTRYSNNPTTKNKDRLNDAIRDLSNAQRDGECLIQGCVPNNYIIKEK
;
A
#
# COMPACT_ATOMS: atom_id res chain seq x y z
N MET A 1 0.26 26.78 -7.03
CA MET A 1 -0.60 25.61 -6.75
C MET A 1 0.21 24.37 -7.06
N TYR A 2 0.46 23.50 -6.08
CA TYR A 2 0.95 22.15 -6.36
C TYR A 2 -0.25 21.31 -6.82
N GLY A 3 -0.12 20.53 -7.90
CA GLY A 3 -1.10 19.48 -8.24
C GLY A 3 -1.90 19.62 -9.54
N SER A 4 -1.43 20.33 -10.57
CA SER A 4 -2.12 20.32 -11.89
C SER A 4 -1.90 19.04 -12.70
N ASN A 5 -0.87 18.25 -12.38
CA ASN A 5 -0.59 16.98 -13.06
C ASN A 5 -1.17 15.82 -12.26
N LYS A 6 -2.05 15.04 -12.87
CA LYS A 6 -2.56 13.78 -12.31
C LYS A 6 -1.96 12.60 -13.05
N ILE A 7 -1.55 11.60 -12.30
CA ILE A 7 -1.09 10.33 -12.83
C ILE A 7 -2.08 9.26 -12.38
N SER A 8 -2.55 8.48 -13.34
CA SER A 8 -3.44 7.34 -13.13
C SER A 8 -2.74 6.07 -13.61
N VAL A 9 -3.13 4.91 -13.10
CA VAL A 9 -2.59 3.61 -13.54
C VAL A 9 -3.72 2.77 -14.12
N ASN A 10 -3.50 2.16 -15.28
CA ASN A 10 -4.45 1.22 -15.86
C ASN A 10 -4.36 -0.13 -15.14
N LEU A 11 -5.07 -0.25 -14.02
CA LEU A 11 -5.08 -1.45 -13.19
C LEU A 11 -5.62 -2.68 -13.93
N THR A 12 -6.62 -2.52 -14.79
CA THR A 12 -7.22 -3.64 -15.55
C THR A 12 -6.21 -4.29 -16.49
N GLN A 13 -5.45 -3.48 -17.25
CA GLN A 13 -4.43 -4.02 -18.14
C GLN A 13 -3.23 -4.57 -17.36
N LEU A 14 -2.88 -3.95 -16.23
CA LEU A 14 -1.82 -4.40 -15.35
C LEU A 14 -2.12 -5.77 -14.74
N GLU A 15 -3.31 -5.97 -14.16
CA GLU A 15 -3.76 -7.26 -13.63
C GLU A 15 -3.76 -8.35 -14.70
N LYS A 16 -4.26 -8.04 -15.89
CA LYS A 16 -4.28 -8.98 -17.01
C LYS A 16 -2.87 -9.44 -17.40
N ASP A 17 -1.91 -8.54 -17.47
CA ASP A 17 -0.54 -8.90 -17.86
C ASP A 17 0.24 -9.61 -16.74
N ILE A 18 -0.08 -9.33 -15.46
CA ILE A 18 0.39 -10.12 -14.32
C ILE A 18 -0.13 -11.56 -14.43
N GLN A 19 -1.44 -11.74 -14.65
CA GLN A 19 -2.06 -13.06 -14.79
C GLN A 19 -1.52 -13.86 -15.98
N ASN A 20 -1.18 -13.17 -17.08
CA ASN A 20 -0.57 -13.79 -18.25
C ASN A 20 0.95 -14.06 -18.08
N GLY A 21 1.53 -13.79 -16.90
CA GLY A 21 2.93 -14.05 -16.60
C GLY A 21 3.93 -13.09 -17.25
N LYS A 22 3.46 -12.00 -17.87
CA LYS A 22 4.34 -10.99 -18.49
C LYS A 22 5.05 -10.13 -17.44
N LEU A 23 4.45 -10.00 -16.26
CA LEU A 23 4.97 -9.21 -15.14
C LEU A 23 5.11 -10.10 -13.90
N SER A 24 6.12 -10.96 -13.92
CA SER A 24 6.41 -11.92 -12.83
C SER A 24 6.82 -11.26 -11.52
N GLU A 25 7.38 -10.05 -11.56
CA GLU A 25 7.84 -9.31 -10.39
C GLU A 25 6.85 -8.25 -9.89
N THR A 26 5.68 -8.13 -10.52
CA THR A 26 4.66 -7.16 -10.12
C THR A 26 3.46 -7.88 -9.53
N ARG A 27 2.99 -7.41 -8.37
CA ARG A 27 1.77 -7.89 -7.72
C ARG A 27 0.90 -6.72 -7.32
N ILE A 28 -0.40 -6.87 -7.50
CA ILE A 28 -1.39 -5.98 -6.91
C ILE A 28 -1.88 -6.61 -5.61
N ILE A 29 -1.73 -5.88 -4.52
CA ILE A 29 -2.34 -6.19 -3.23
C ILE A 29 -3.61 -5.34 -3.17
N ASN A 30 -4.75 -6.02 -3.26
CA ASN A 30 -6.02 -5.33 -3.26
C ASN A 30 -6.30 -4.71 -1.88
N HIS A 31 -7.30 -3.82 -1.82
CA HIS A 31 -7.63 -3.10 -0.60
C HIS A 31 -7.85 -4.03 0.61
N LYS A 32 -8.58 -5.14 0.45
CA LYS A 32 -8.85 -6.08 1.56
C LYS A 32 -7.57 -6.75 2.07
N GLU A 33 -6.72 -7.22 1.16
CA GLU A 33 -5.43 -7.81 1.51
C GLU A 33 -4.52 -6.80 2.19
N LEU A 34 -4.52 -5.54 1.73
CA LEU A 34 -3.74 -4.46 2.33
C LEU A 34 -4.19 -4.17 3.76
N ILE A 35 -5.50 -4.08 4.01
CA ILE A 35 -6.04 -3.87 5.36
C ILE A 35 -5.62 -5.00 6.30
N ILE A 36 -5.69 -6.26 5.85
CA ILE A 36 -5.23 -7.41 6.66
C ILE A 36 -3.74 -7.31 6.96
N TYR A 37 -2.92 -6.96 5.96
CA TYR A 37 -1.48 -6.77 6.14
C TYR A 37 -1.16 -5.66 7.15
N LEU A 38 -1.84 -4.52 7.05
CA LEU A 38 -1.65 -3.38 7.96
C LEU A 38 -2.14 -3.70 9.38
N GLN A 39 -3.25 -4.43 9.53
CA GLN A 39 -3.73 -4.89 10.82
C GLN A 39 -2.69 -5.79 11.51
N ASN A 40 -2.10 -6.74 10.78
CA ASN A 40 -1.01 -7.58 11.30
C ASN A 40 0.22 -6.74 11.73
N ARG A 41 0.52 -5.63 11.02
CA ARG A 41 1.59 -4.71 11.45
C ARG A 41 1.24 -3.99 12.75
N VAL A 42 -0.01 -3.55 12.93
CA VAL A 42 -0.50 -2.94 14.18
C VAL A 42 -0.39 -3.91 15.33
N ASP A 43 -0.83 -5.16 15.15
CA ASP A 43 -0.81 -6.16 16.23
C ASP A 43 0.62 -6.51 16.65
N ASN A 44 1.53 -6.68 15.69
CA ASN A 44 2.95 -6.86 15.96
C ASN A 44 3.57 -5.65 16.69
N ALA A 45 3.21 -4.43 16.30
CA ALA A 45 3.69 -3.22 16.97
C ALA A 45 3.14 -3.10 18.40
N LYS A 46 1.86 -3.46 18.63
CA LYS A 46 1.26 -3.55 19.96
C LYS A 46 2.04 -4.51 20.84
N THR A 47 2.29 -5.74 20.38
CA THR A 47 3.05 -6.73 21.16
C THR A 47 4.45 -6.22 21.51
N ARG A 48 5.15 -5.57 20.57
CA ARG A 48 6.48 -4.99 20.82
C ARG A 48 6.44 -3.87 21.87
N TYR A 49 5.44 -2.99 21.81
CA TYR A 49 5.28 -1.92 22.79
C TYR A 49 4.91 -2.48 24.17
N SER A 50 3.99 -3.45 24.24
CA SER A 50 3.60 -4.13 25.49
C SER A 50 4.79 -4.83 26.15
N ASN A 51 5.65 -5.48 25.37
CA ASN A 51 6.84 -6.17 25.90
C ASN A 51 7.97 -5.20 26.31
N ASN A 52 8.09 -4.07 25.62
CA ASN A 52 9.13 -3.07 25.89
C ASN A 52 8.64 -1.64 25.57
N PRO A 53 8.04 -0.95 26.56
CA PRO A 53 7.38 0.33 26.36
C PRO A 53 8.39 1.48 26.28
N THR A 54 9.07 1.60 25.14
CA THR A 54 9.92 2.73 24.80
C THR A 54 9.18 3.75 23.94
N THR A 55 9.59 5.02 23.96
CA THR A 55 9.07 6.06 23.06
C THR A 55 9.13 5.62 21.60
N LYS A 56 10.25 5.02 21.18
CA LYS A 56 10.42 4.47 19.83
C LYS A 56 9.38 3.41 19.45
N ASN A 57 9.01 2.53 20.39
CA ASN A 57 8.00 1.51 20.13
C ASN A 57 6.58 2.10 20.14
N LYS A 58 6.33 3.12 20.96
CA LYS A 58 5.08 3.89 20.94
C LYS A 58 4.87 4.59 19.60
N ASP A 59 5.90 5.28 19.10
CA ASP A 59 5.83 6.01 17.83
C ASP A 59 5.56 5.05 16.67
N ARG A 60 6.25 3.91 16.63
CA ARG A 60 6.01 2.85 15.63
C ARG A 60 4.60 2.28 15.68
N LEU A 61 4.01 2.15 16.87
CA LEU A 61 2.62 1.71 17.01
C LEU A 61 1.66 2.76 16.46
N ASN A 62 1.86 4.03 16.81
CA ASN A 62 1.04 5.14 16.30
C ASN A 62 1.12 5.25 14.77
N ASP A 63 2.31 5.07 14.19
CA ASP A 63 2.52 5.06 12.75
C ASP A 63 1.76 3.92 12.08
N ALA A 64 1.83 2.70 12.62
CA ALA A 64 1.09 1.56 12.09
C ALA A 64 -0.43 1.76 12.14
N ILE A 65 -0.94 2.35 13.23
CA ILE A 65 -2.38 2.68 13.37
C ILE A 65 -2.79 3.72 12.33
N ARG A 66 -1.95 4.74 12.12
CA ARG A 66 -2.19 5.80 11.14
C ARG A 66 -2.17 5.26 9.70
N ASP A 67 -1.21 4.41 9.37
CA ASP A 67 -1.14 3.72 8.07
C ASP A 67 -2.46 2.96 7.81
N LEU A 68 -2.92 2.16 8.77
CA LEU A 68 -4.17 1.40 8.66
C LEU A 68 -5.38 2.32 8.47
N SER A 69 -5.49 3.39 9.27
CA SER A 69 -6.60 4.33 9.18
C SER A 69 -6.66 5.06 7.84
N ASN A 70 -5.51 5.46 7.30
CA ASN A 70 -5.44 6.13 6.00
C ASN A 70 -5.85 5.18 4.88
N ALA A 71 -5.30 3.96 4.88
CA ALA A 71 -5.64 2.96 3.88
C ALA A 71 -7.13 2.63 3.88
N GLN A 72 -7.76 2.51 5.06
CA GLN A 72 -9.21 2.28 5.20
C GLN A 72 -10.05 3.44 4.68
N ARG A 73 -9.66 4.69 4.97
CA ARG A 73 -10.39 5.89 4.56
C ARG A 73 -10.36 6.09 3.06
N ASP A 74 -9.20 5.89 2.44
CA ASP A 74 -8.94 6.30 1.06
C ASP A 74 -9.13 5.14 0.06
N GLY A 75 -9.47 3.93 0.55
CA GLY A 75 -9.67 2.77 -0.30
C GLY A 75 -8.38 2.32 -1.00
N GLU A 76 -7.22 2.52 -0.34
CA GLU A 76 -5.92 2.31 -0.96
C GLU A 76 -5.69 0.86 -1.39
N CYS A 77 -4.89 0.68 -2.44
CA CYS A 77 -4.31 -0.58 -2.86
C CYS A 77 -2.80 -0.40 -3.06
N LEU A 78 -2.03 -1.48 -3.00
CA LEU A 78 -0.58 -1.43 -3.17
C LEU A 78 -0.17 -2.19 -4.43
N ILE A 79 0.63 -1.55 -5.27
CA ILE A 79 1.32 -2.22 -6.37
C ILE A 79 2.74 -2.49 -5.89
N GLN A 80 3.05 -3.76 -5.67
CA GLN A 80 4.38 -4.22 -5.29
C GLN A 80 5.19 -4.55 -6.55
N GLY A 81 6.41 -4.04 -6.65
CA GLY A 81 7.29 -4.21 -7.81
C GLY A 81 7.41 -2.93 -8.64
N CYS A 82 8.00 -3.06 -9.83
CA CYS A 82 8.13 -1.93 -10.77
C CYS A 82 6.94 -1.90 -11.74
N VAL A 83 6.24 -0.77 -11.82
CA VAL A 83 5.17 -0.56 -12.81
C VAL A 83 5.77 -0.01 -14.10
N PRO A 84 5.69 -0.73 -15.23
CA PRO A 84 6.20 -0.23 -16.51
C PRO A 84 5.41 1.00 -17.01
N ASN A 85 6.06 1.87 -17.77
CA ASN A 85 5.48 3.16 -18.18
C ASN A 85 4.22 3.03 -19.05
N ASN A 86 4.03 1.93 -19.78
CA ASN A 86 2.83 1.69 -20.60
C ASN A 86 1.54 1.51 -19.78
N TYR A 87 1.64 1.31 -18.46
CA TYR A 87 0.48 1.27 -17.55
C TYR A 87 0.21 2.63 -16.88
N ILE A 88 1.11 3.61 -17.06
CA ILE A 88 1.01 4.94 -16.45
C ILE A 88 0.32 5.90 -17.42
N ILE A 89 -0.77 6.50 -16.96
CA ILE A 89 -1.56 7.50 -17.69
C ILE A 89 -1.25 8.87 -17.09
N LYS A 90 -0.76 9.79 -17.91
CA LYS A 90 -0.57 11.20 -17.53
C LYS A 90 -1.78 11.99 -17.99
N GLU A 91 -2.55 12.50 -17.05
CA GLU A 91 -3.64 13.44 -17.32
C GLU A 91 -3.04 14.84 -17.40
N LYS A 92 -3.34 15.55 -18.50
CA LYS A 92 -2.94 16.95 -18.73
C LYS A 92 -4.01 17.90 -18.20
#